data_AF-A0A3D3URC6-F1
#
_entry.id   AF-A0A3D3URC6-F1
#
_cell.length_a   1.000
_cell.length_b   1.000
_cell.length_c   1.000
_cell.angle_alpha   90.00
_cell.angle_beta   90.00
_cell.angle_gamma   90.00
#
_symmetry.space_group_name_H-M   'P 1'
#
loop_
_entity.id
_entity.type
_entity.pdbx_description
1 polymer ?
#
loop_
_entity_poly.entity_id
_entity_poly.type
_entity_poly.pdbx_seq_one_letter_code
_entity_poly.pdbx_strand_id
1 'polypeptide(L)'
;MQGDLKPPFPSWERRFFYCPVRDALRQHALAIRGQRPKENAKAVLRTGGVKMMRLRDLYCVVAILLTTGAANAAVVTFDELALPAESYWNGSDGSGGFNSGGAHFGNNYNADFGSWDGFSYSNITDTLAEGMAGQYNAIAGTGQGSSANYAVGYVGFATPPTMTLEEPGFVRGLYVTNSNYAYYSMLYGDAYAKKFGGADGGEPDSFMLTITGRDIDGNTAGTVDFYLADYRFEEGGEDYIVDTWRYVDLTGLGEVVSLEFALSSSDVGDWGMNTPGCFAIDTIEYDPASSFAGSYTEVGISGYVDPNNHRLHADPLGDPNAIMNPIFKGWATAVVDYEPAPGVDAQWADPGKALGPVTGDRLDIVSLGDLNRQQIDDGLQPGRITLSFDEPIRQQAGYEFVVFENGFTS
;
A
#
# COMPACT_ATOMS: atom_id res chain seq x y z
N MET A 1 39.53 49.97 3.86
CA MET A 1 38.89 49.69 2.56
C MET A 1 38.53 48.21 2.59
N GLN A 2 37.35 47.81 3.05
CA GLN A 2 36.02 48.02 2.46
C GLN A 2 35.89 47.31 1.11
N GLY A 3 34.98 46.33 1.04
CA GLY A 3 34.66 45.58 -0.18
C GLY A 3 33.85 44.28 -0.03
N ASP A 4 32.94 44.22 0.94
CA ASP A 4 31.55 43.72 0.85
C ASP A 4 31.01 43.03 -0.45
N LEU A 5 30.46 41.80 -0.32
CA LEU A 5 29.04 41.40 -0.50
C LEU A 5 28.74 40.05 -1.20
N LYS A 6 28.17 39.13 -0.40
CA LYS A 6 27.06 38.14 -0.61
C LYS A 6 27.05 37.12 -1.77
N PRO A 7 26.78 35.83 -1.47
CA PRO A 7 25.86 35.00 -2.24
C PRO A 7 24.39 35.13 -1.73
N PRO A 8 23.39 34.86 -2.56
CA PRO A 8 21.98 35.00 -2.19
C PRO A 8 21.52 33.85 -1.30
N PHE A 9 20.68 34.16 -0.32
CA PHE A 9 19.92 33.19 0.47
C PHE A 9 18.87 32.51 -0.43
N PRO A 10 18.73 31.17 -0.35
CA PRO A 10 17.44 30.51 -0.50
C PRO A 10 16.81 30.28 0.89
N SER A 11 15.52 30.52 0.96
CA SER A 11 14.64 30.32 2.12
C SER A 11 14.47 28.84 2.46
N TRP A 12 14.46 28.53 3.75
CA TRP A 12 14.31 27.19 4.30
C TRP A 12 12.83 26.77 4.34
N GLU A 13 12.44 25.77 3.54
CA GLU A 13 11.20 25.02 3.75
C GLU A 13 11.54 23.72 4.48
N ARG A 14 10.93 23.50 5.66
CA ARG A 14 10.98 22.23 6.42
C ARG A 14 9.70 21.44 6.14
N ARG A 15 9.80 20.15 5.83
CA ARG A 15 8.65 19.22 5.69
C ARG A 15 8.97 17.95 6.47
N PHE A 16 8.02 17.45 7.28
CA PHE A 16 8.14 16.20 8.05
C PHE A 16 6.92 15.30 7.91
N PHE A 17 7.18 14.00 8.11
CA PHE A 17 6.28 12.85 8.03
C PHE A 17 5.79 12.36 9.42
N TYR A 18 4.71 11.56 9.41
CA TYR A 18 3.91 11.07 10.55
C TYR A 18 3.53 9.58 10.42
N CYS A 19 3.14 8.94 11.54
CA CYS A 19 2.54 7.59 11.68
C CYS A 19 1.19 7.67 12.46
N PRO A 20 0.03 7.20 11.96
CA PRO A 20 -1.27 7.42 12.60
C PRO A 20 -1.73 6.33 13.57
N VAL A 21 -2.18 6.75 14.76
CA VAL A 21 -3.20 6.03 15.56
C VAL A 21 -4.49 6.85 15.51
N ARG A 22 -5.53 6.28 14.88
CA ARG A 22 -6.86 6.86 14.61
C ARG A 22 -7.76 6.87 15.86
N ASP A 23 -8.58 7.92 16.03
CA ASP A 23 -10.03 7.81 15.76
C ASP A 23 -10.77 9.16 15.84
N ALA A 24 -11.59 9.41 14.81
CA ALA A 24 -12.45 10.57 14.68
C ALA A 24 -13.84 10.28 15.25
N LEU A 25 -14.43 11.22 16.01
CA LEU A 25 -15.88 11.47 16.04
C LEU A 25 -16.20 12.76 16.82
N ARG A 26 -16.33 13.88 16.09
CA ARG A 26 -17.44 14.86 16.25
C ARG A 26 -17.34 15.96 15.19
N GLN A 27 -18.17 15.84 14.16
CA GLN A 27 -18.46 16.92 13.23
C GLN A 27 -19.56 17.87 13.76
N HIS A 28 -19.47 19.09 13.21
CA HIS A 28 -20.51 20.12 13.02
C HIS A 28 -20.77 21.14 14.13
N ALA A 29 -20.31 22.37 13.88
CA ALA A 29 -21.23 23.49 13.66
C ALA A 29 -20.59 24.59 12.78
N LEU A 30 -21.20 24.83 11.61
CA LEU A 30 -21.07 26.04 10.81
C LEU A 30 -21.47 27.28 11.63
N ALA A 31 -20.83 28.43 11.37
CA ALA A 31 -21.50 29.63 10.83
C ALA A 31 -20.57 30.85 10.76
N ILE A 32 -20.46 31.39 9.55
CA ILE A 32 -19.91 32.71 9.20
C ILE A 32 -20.96 33.80 9.53
N ARG A 33 -20.50 34.96 10.06
CA ARG A 33 -20.94 36.37 9.83
C ARG A 33 -20.64 37.20 11.10
N GLY A 34 -20.15 38.44 11.07
CA GLY A 34 -19.81 39.36 9.98
C GLY A 34 -19.47 40.76 10.52
N GLN A 35 -19.06 41.62 9.57
CA GLN A 35 -19.11 43.10 9.56
C GLN A 35 -18.20 43.92 10.50
N ARG A 36 -17.31 44.72 9.87
CA ARG A 36 -17.57 46.17 9.65
C ARG A 36 -16.66 46.78 8.58
N PRO A 37 -17.16 47.68 7.71
CA PRO A 37 -16.39 48.33 6.65
C PRO A 37 -15.80 49.68 7.11
N LYS A 38 -14.71 50.12 6.47
CA LYS A 38 -14.27 51.53 6.46
C LYS A 38 -14.19 52.04 5.02
N GLU A 39 -14.69 53.25 4.87
CA GLU A 39 -15.00 53.96 3.64
C GLU A 39 -13.77 54.55 2.91
N ASN A 40 -14.05 54.90 1.64
CA ASN A 40 -13.46 55.98 0.84
C ASN A 40 -12.24 55.67 -0.04
N ALA A 41 -12.52 55.22 -1.27
CA ALA A 41 -11.79 55.68 -2.45
C ALA A 41 -12.71 55.69 -3.69
N LYS A 42 -12.94 56.89 -4.24
CA LYS A 42 -13.69 57.15 -5.49
C LYS A 42 -12.80 56.83 -6.69
N ALA A 43 -13.34 56.12 -7.69
CA ALA A 43 -12.79 56.08 -9.05
C ALA A 43 -13.90 56.24 -10.09
N VAL A 44 -13.61 57.06 -11.09
CA VAL A 44 -14.54 57.71 -12.03
C VAL A 44 -14.87 56.78 -13.21
N LEU A 45 -16.16 56.60 -13.51
CA LEU A 45 -16.64 55.95 -14.74
C LEU A 45 -16.68 56.96 -15.89
N ARG A 46 -16.02 56.63 -17.00
CA ARG A 46 -16.20 57.30 -18.30
C ARG A 46 -16.81 56.32 -19.29
N THR A 47 -17.93 56.74 -19.88
CA THR A 47 -18.67 56.05 -20.94
C THR A 47 -18.01 56.30 -22.29
N GLY A 48 -17.68 55.22 -23.00
CA GLY A 48 -17.29 55.26 -24.41
C GLY A 48 -17.82 54.00 -25.08
N GLY A 49 -18.93 54.14 -25.79
CA GLY A 49 -19.55 53.05 -26.53
C GLY A 49 -18.64 52.54 -27.65
N VAL A 50 -18.62 51.22 -27.84
CA VAL A 50 -18.11 50.61 -29.07
C VAL A 50 -19.21 49.76 -29.67
N LYS A 51 -19.61 50.16 -30.88
CA LYS A 51 -20.48 49.43 -31.79
C LYS A 51 -19.68 48.24 -32.35
N MET A 52 -20.24 47.04 -32.20
CA MET A 52 -20.00 45.80 -32.96
C MET A 52 -18.61 45.57 -33.59
N MET A 53 -17.89 44.58 -33.06
CA MET A 53 -16.92 43.80 -33.83
C MET A 53 -17.36 42.34 -33.87
N ARG A 54 -17.27 41.77 -35.06
CA ARG A 54 -17.85 40.50 -35.48
C ARG A 54 -16.99 39.31 -35.04
N LEU A 55 -17.67 38.30 -34.50
CA LEU A 55 -17.43 36.84 -34.63
C LEU A 55 -16.00 36.40 -34.96
N ARG A 56 -15.13 36.37 -33.96
CA ARG A 56 -13.87 35.61 -33.88
C ARG A 56 -13.24 35.93 -32.52
N ASP A 57 -13.38 35.02 -31.56
CA ASP A 57 -12.66 34.88 -30.28
C ASP A 57 -13.45 33.85 -29.45
N LEU A 58 -13.16 32.56 -29.58
CA LEU A 58 -12.28 31.81 -28.68
C LEU A 58 -12.71 31.96 -27.21
N TYR A 59 -13.64 31.09 -26.80
CA TYR A 59 -13.93 30.84 -25.39
C TYR A 59 -12.74 30.13 -24.75
N CYS A 60 -11.81 30.89 -24.15
CA CYS A 60 -10.89 30.37 -23.15
C CYS A 60 -11.65 30.18 -21.83
N VAL A 61 -12.42 29.09 -21.73
CA VAL A 61 -12.86 28.56 -20.44
C VAL A 61 -11.66 27.83 -19.85
N VAL A 62 -10.86 28.52 -19.04
CA VAL A 62 -9.90 27.87 -18.15
C VAL A 62 -10.71 27.29 -17.00
N ALA A 63 -11.22 26.08 -17.19
CA ALA A 63 -11.67 25.25 -16.09
C ALA A 63 -10.42 24.77 -15.35
N ILE A 64 -10.07 25.45 -14.25
CA ILE A 64 -9.14 24.88 -13.27
C ILE A 64 -9.91 23.76 -12.57
N LEU A 65 -9.81 22.54 -13.13
CA LEU A 65 -10.10 21.33 -12.39
C LEU A 65 -9.05 21.23 -11.29
N LEU A 66 -9.44 21.60 -10.08
CA LEU A 66 -8.79 21.12 -8.86
C LEU A 66 -9.05 19.61 -8.83
N THR A 67 -8.16 18.83 -9.44
CA THR A 67 -8.05 17.41 -9.15
C THR A 67 -7.49 17.34 -7.73
N THR A 68 -8.37 17.24 -6.75
CA THR A 68 -8.01 16.56 -5.51
C THR A 68 -7.54 15.18 -5.94
N GLY A 69 -6.23 14.93 -5.86
CA GLY A 69 -5.71 13.58 -6.00
C GLY A 69 -6.38 12.75 -4.92
N ALA A 70 -7.30 11.87 -5.30
CA ALA A 70 -7.58 10.72 -4.47
C ALA A 70 -6.24 10.00 -4.33
N ALA A 71 -5.85 9.62 -3.11
CA ALA A 71 -4.92 8.52 -2.96
C ALA A 71 -5.57 7.35 -3.69
N ASN A 72 -5.07 7.02 -4.88
CA ASN A 72 -5.56 5.86 -5.60
C ASN A 72 -4.99 4.64 -4.90
N ALA A 73 -5.85 3.68 -4.58
CA ALA A 73 -5.41 2.35 -4.18
C ALA A 73 -4.41 1.83 -5.21
N ALA A 74 -3.33 1.22 -4.74
CA ALA A 74 -2.45 0.45 -5.61
C ALA A 74 -3.24 -0.79 -6.06
N VAL A 75 -3.21 -1.07 -7.36
CA VAL A 75 -3.92 -2.21 -7.96
C VAL A 75 -2.90 -3.09 -8.63
N VAL A 76 -2.84 -4.35 -8.22
CA VAL A 76 -2.02 -5.38 -8.85
C VAL A 76 -2.86 -6.09 -9.91
N THR A 77 -2.54 -5.89 -11.19
CA THR A 77 -3.23 -6.54 -12.32
C THR A 77 -2.35 -7.50 -13.11
N PHE A 78 -1.03 -7.52 -12.87
CA PHE A 78 -0.07 -8.37 -13.60
C PHE A 78 0.14 -8.00 -15.08
N ASP A 79 -0.51 -6.94 -15.57
CA ASP A 79 -0.45 -6.49 -16.96
C ASP A 79 0.94 -6.03 -17.41
N GLU A 80 1.77 -5.59 -16.46
CA GLU A 80 3.14 -5.16 -16.71
C GLU A 80 4.09 -6.34 -17.01
N LEU A 81 3.67 -7.57 -16.71
CA LEU A 81 4.48 -8.77 -16.91
C LEU A 81 4.46 -9.18 -18.39
N ALA A 82 5.65 -9.21 -18.99
CA ALA A 82 5.79 -9.57 -20.39
C ALA A 82 5.62 -11.07 -20.59
N LEU A 83 4.58 -11.47 -21.32
CA LEU A 83 4.27 -12.87 -21.60
C LEU A 83 3.79 -13.04 -23.05
N PRO A 84 4.27 -14.06 -23.80
CA PRO A 84 3.68 -14.42 -25.09
C PRO A 84 2.20 -14.75 -24.97
N ALA A 85 1.42 -14.57 -26.04
CA ALA A 85 0.01 -14.94 -26.02
C ALA A 85 -0.18 -16.45 -25.80
N GLU A 86 -1.22 -16.80 -25.03
CA GLU A 86 -1.58 -18.19 -24.69
C GLU A 86 -0.42 -18.96 -24.05
N SER A 87 0.22 -18.36 -23.05
CA SER A 87 1.34 -18.95 -22.33
C SER A 87 1.30 -18.61 -20.83
N TYR A 88 2.32 -19.07 -20.11
CA TYR A 88 2.47 -18.89 -18.68
C TYR A 88 3.94 -18.81 -18.29
N TRP A 89 4.18 -18.22 -17.13
CA TRP A 89 5.46 -18.28 -16.44
C TRP A 89 5.26 -19.04 -15.14
N ASN A 90 6.15 -19.99 -14.85
CA ASN A 90 6.04 -20.89 -13.68
C ASN A 90 7.32 -20.94 -12.82
N GLY A 91 8.27 -20.03 -13.03
CA GLY A 91 9.54 -20.02 -12.31
C GLY A 91 10.62 -20.95 -12.86
N SER A 92 10.41 -21.55 -14.03
CA SER A 92 11.43 -22.39 -14.68
C SER A 92 12.75 -21.70 -15.03
N ASP A 93 12.79 -20.36 -14.97
CA ASP A 93 14.00 -19.55 -15.09
C ASP A 93 14.83 -19.48 -13.79
N GLY A 94 14.29 -19.96 -12.67
CA GLY A 94 14.95 -19.97 -11.37
C GLY A 94 14.97 -18.63 -10.65
N SER A 95 14.11 -17.67 -11.02
CA SER A 95 14.08 -16.36 -10.35
C SER A 95 13.56 -16.41 -8.90
N GLY A 96 12.81 -17.47 -8.54
CA GLY A 96 12.17 -17.64 -7.24
C GLY A 96 10.89 -16.83 -7.02
N GLY A 97 10.44 -16.07 -8.02
CA GLY A 97 9.23 -15.24 -7.92
C GLY A 97 9.19 -14.09 -8.93
N PHE A 98 8.15 -13.27 -8.84
CA PHE A 98 7.96 -12.10 -9.69
C PHE A 98 7.35 -10.93 -8.90
N ASN A 99 7.56 -9.70 -9.37
CA ASN A 99 6.99 -8.50 -8.76
C ASN A 99 5.89 -7.94 -9.66
N SER A 100 4.79 -7.50 -9.06
CA SER A 100 3.67 -6.89 -9.75
C SER A 100 3.00 -5.88 -8.82
N GLY A 101 2.73 -4.68 -9.32
CA GLY A 101 1.96 -3.64 -8.62
C GLY A 101 2.42 -3.32 -7.19
N GLY A 102 3.72 -3.37 -6.88
CA GLY A 102 4.26 -3.09 -5.53
C GLY A 102 4.18 -4.28 -4.55
N ALA A 103 3.99 -5.49 -5.08
CA ALA A 103 4.02 -6.74 -4.32
C ALA A 103 4.92 -7.79 -5.01
N HIS A 104 5.56 -8.62 -4.19
CA HIS A 104 6.33 -9.79 -4.59
C HIS A 104 5.52 -11.08 -4.44
N PHE A 105 5.53 -11.94 -5.45
CA PHE A 105 4.85 -13.22 -5.48
C PHE A 105 5.89 -14.35 -5.54
N GLY A 106 5.96 -15.13 -4.47
CA GLY A 106 6.94 -16.21 -4.35
C GLY A 106 6.61 -17.40 -5.25
N ASN A 107 7.63 -17.98 -5.86
CA ASN A 107 7.54 -19.21 -6.66
C ASN A 107 8.65 -20.19 -6.26
N ASN A 108 8.30 -21.46 -6.14
CA ASN A 108 9.24 -22.53 -5.89
C ASN A 108 9.24 -23.51 -7.06
N TYR A 109 10.17 -23.35 -8.00
CA TYR A 109 10.33 -24.27 -9.14
C TYR A 109 11.39 -25.33 -8.85
N ASN A 110 11.03 -26.60 -9.07
CA ASN A 110 11.94 -27.74 -8.98
C ASN A 110 12.27 -28.27 -10.38
N ALA A 111 13.49 -28.00 -10.83
CA ALA A 111 13.95 -28.39 -12.16
C ALA A 111 14.14 -29.91 -12.34
N ASP A 112 14.41 -30.66 -11.27
CA ASP A 112 14.61 -32.11 -11.34
C ASP A 112 13.30 -32.84 -11.67
N PHE A 113 12.17 -32.29 -11.23
CA PHE A 113 10.85 -32.87 -11.44
C PHE A 113 9.97 -32.08 -12.42
N GLY A 114 10.43 -30.91 -12.89
CA GLY A 114 9.64 -30.02 -13.73
C GLY A 114 8.37 -29.54 -13.05
N SER A 115 8.39 -29.44 -11.72
CA SER A 115 7.25 -29.09 -10.88
C SER A 115 7.44 -27.69 -10.29
N TRP A 116 6.34 -27.07 -9.86
CA TRP A 116 6.36 -25.77 -9.22
C TRP A 116 5.36 -25.77 -8.06
N ASP A 117 5.48 -24.84 -7.12
CA ASP A 117 4.45 -24.43 -6.17
C ASP A 117 4.61 -22.94 -5.86
N GLY A 118 3.63 -22.35 -5.15
CA GLY A 118 3.56 -20.91 -4.95
C GLY A 118 2.75 -20.23 -6.05
N PHE A 119 3.27 -19.14 -6.62
CA PHE A 119 2.58 -18.36 -7.65
C PHE A 119 3.20 -18.50 -9.05
N SER A 120 2.33 -18.54 -10.05
CA SER A 120 2.59 -18.44 -11.48
C SER A 120 1.76 -17.28 -12.04
N TYR A 121 2.09 -16.78 -13.23
CA TYR A 121 1.19 -15.89 -13.97
C TYR A 121 0.96 -16.42 -15.38
N SER A 122 -0.23 -16.17 -15.93
CA SER A 122 -0.72 -16.79 -17.15
C SER A 122 -1.64 -15.83 -17.91
N ASN A 123 -1.73 -16.03 -19.23
CA ASN A 123 -2.71 -15.38 -20.10
C ASN A 123 -3.47 -16.39 -20.97
N ILE A 124 -3.53 -17.64 -20.55
CA ILE A 124 -4.24 -18.69 -21.28
C ILE A 124 -5.75 -18.46 -21.17
N THR A 125 -6.44 -18.48 -22.31
CA THR A 125 -7.88 -18.22 -22.38
C THR A 125 -8.73 -19.47 -22.57
N ASP A 126 -8.10 -20.63 -22.79
CA ASP A 126 -8.80 -21.91 -22.94
C ASP A 126 -9.54 -22.31 -21.66
N THR A 127 -10.86 -22.34 -21.72
CA THR A 127 -11.72 -22.76 -20.59
C THR A 127 -12.05 -24.24 -20.61
N LEU A 128 -11.57 -25.02 -21.58
CA LEU A 128 -11.92 -26.44 -21.78
C LEU A 128 -10.80 -27.40 -21.41
N ALA A 129 -9.61 -26.89 -21.05
CA ALA A 129 -8.48 -27.73 -20.67
C ALA A 129 -8.75 -28.47 -19.34
N GLU A 130 -8.89 -29.79 -19.40
CA GLU A 130 -9.09 -30.66 -18.22
C GLU A 130 -7.77 -31.24 -17.67
N GLY A 131 -7.81 -31.67 -16.41
CA GLY A 131 -6.66 -32.29 -15.74
C GLY A 131 -5.48 -31.34 -15.55
N MET A 132 -4.27 -31.89 -15.39
CA MET A 132 -3.06 -31.09 -15.15
C MET A 132 -2.72 -30.09 -16.27
N ALA A 133 -3.24 -30.27 -17.49
CA ALA A 133 -3.07 -29.31 -18.56
C ALA A 133 -3.76 -27.97 -18.25
N GLY A 134 -4.86 -28.01 -17.48
CA GLY A 134 -5.63 -26.84 -17.06
C GLY A 134 -5.11 -26.15 -15.80
N GLN A 135 -3.93 -26.52 -15.29
CA GLN A 135 -3.43 -25.98 -14.01
C GLN A 135 -3.13 -24.47 -14.07
N TYR A 136 -2.83 -23.92 -15.24
CA TYR A 136 -2.50 -22.49 -15.45
C TYR A 136 -3.68 -21.67 -15.99
N ASN A 137 -4.84 -22.28 -16.16
CA ASN A 137 -6.02 -21.68 -16.78
C ASN A 137 -6.93 -21.15 -15.68
N ALA A 138 -7.32 -19.88 -15.74
CA ALA A 138 -8.45 -19.39 -14.96
C ALA A 138 -9.74 -19.83 -15.67
N ILE A 139 -10.69 -20.43 -14.95
CA ILE A 139 -11.94 -20.93 -15.53
C ILE A 139 -12.79 -19.81 -16.18
N ALA A 140 -12.57 -18.57 -15.75
CA ALA A 140 -13.17 -17.38 -16.35
C ALA A 140 -12.70 -17.12 -17.80
N GLY A 141 -11.60 -17.73 -18.25
CA GLY A 141 -11.06 -17.62 -19.62
C GLY A 141 -10.39 -16.29 -19.96
N THR A 142 -10.21 -15.41 -18.98
CA THR A 142 -9.56 -14.09 -19.12
C THR A 142 -9.19 -13.56 -17.74
N GLY A 143 -8.24 -12.62 -17.69
CA GLY A 143 -8.01 -11.80 -16.50
C GLY A 143 -9.25 -10.96 -16.15
N GLN A 144 -9.39 -10.64 -14.86
CA GLN A 144 -10.46 -9.82 -14.32
C GLN A 144 -10.37 -8.41 -14.94
N GLY A 145 -11.53 -7.81 -15.24
CA GLY A 145 -11.55 -6.45 -15.78
C GLY A 145 -10.90 -6.31 -17.16
N SER A 146 -10.72 -7.44 -17.87
CA SER A 146 -9.93 -7.53 -19.12
C SER A 146 -8.43 -7.28 -18.93
N SER A 147 -7.91 -7.56 -17.73
CA SER A 147 -6.47 -7.75 -17.52
C SER A 147 -5.93 -8.78 -18.52
N ALA A 148 -4.78 -8.48 -19.11
CA ALA A 148 -4.10 -9.33 -20.07
C ALA A 148 -3.51 -10.58 -19.40
N ASN A 149 -3.10 -10.47 -18.14
CA ASN A 149 -2.54 -11.56 -17.36
C ASN A 149 -3.30 -11.74 -16.04
N TYR A 150 -3.22 -12.92 -15.45
CA TYR A 150 -3.70 -13.21 -14.10
C TYR A 150 -2.72 -14.12 -13.38
N ALA A 151 -2.78 -14.17 -12.06
CA ALA A 151 -1.94 -15.07 -11.26
C ALA A 151 -2.65 -16.39 -10.95
N VAL A 152 -1.89 -17.46 -10.88
CA VAL A 152 -2.34 -18.80 -10.48
C VAL A 152 -1.54 -19.22 -9.25
N GLY A 153 -2.25 -19.53 -8.18
CA GLY A 153 -1.66 -20.09 -6.96
C GLY A 153 -1.78 -21.61 -6.96
N TYR A 154 -0.67 -22.30 -6.67
CA TYR A 154 -0.67 -23.75 -6.42
C TYR A 154 -0.15 -24.03 -5.02
N VAL A 155 -1.05 -24.56 -4.18
CA VAL A 155 -0.74 -25.03 -2.83
C VAL A 155 -0.11 -26.42 -2.93
N GLY A 156 1.21 -26.43 -3.10
CA GLY A 156 2.02 -27.63 -3.23
C GLY A 156 2.57 -28.14 -1.89
N PHE A 157 3.83 -28.58 -1.90
CA PHE A 157 4.42 -29.38 -0.81
C PHE A 157 5.39 -28.61 0.10
N ALA A 158 5.81 -27.42 -0.30
CA ALA A 158 6.81 -26.65 0.43
C ALA A 158 6.15 -25.66 1.41
N THR A 159 5.80 -24.48 0.91
CA THR A 159 5.23 -23.37 1.68
C THR A 159 3.93 -22.90 1.05
N PRO A 160 3.02 -22.30 1.82
CA PRO A 160 1.84 -21.65 1.25
C PRO A 160 2.26 -20.64 0.16
N PRO A 161 1.53 -20.54 -0.97
CA PRO A 161 1.66 -19.41 -1.87
C PRO A 161 1.60 -18.11 -1.06
N THR A 162 2.61 -17.26 -1.25
CA THR A 162 2.80 -16.06 -0.44
C THR A 162 2.99 -14.85 -1.34
N MET A 163 2.22 -13.80 -1.06
CA MET A 163 2.37 -12.47 -1.64
C MET A 163 2.89 -11.53 -0.55
N THR A 164 3.97 -10.80 -0.81
CA THR A 164 4.59 -9.87 0.14
C THR A 164 4.54 -8.46 -0.41
N LEU A 165 4.02 -7.50 0.34
CA LEU A 165 4.01 -6.09 -0.04
C LEU A 165 5.40 -5.47 0.16
N GLU A 166 5.77 -4.51 -0.69
CA GLU A 166 7.02 -3.75 -0.53
C GLU A 166 7.05 -2.90 0.75
N GLU A 167 5.88 -2.49 1.23
CA GLU A 167 5.66 -1.85 2.53
C GLU A 167 4.33 -2.32 3.14
N PRO A 168 4.16 -2.25 4.47
CA PRO A 168 2.88 -2.58 5.10
C PRO A 168 1.72 -1.83 4.46
N GLY A 169 0.57 -2.49 4.37
CA GLY A 169 -0.60 -1.92 3.71
C GLY A 169 -1.91 -2.55 4.15
N PHE A 170 -2.99 -1.91 3.74
CA PHE A 170 -4.35 -2.35 3.98
C PHE A 170 -4.90 -2.95 2.70
N VAL A 171 -4.89 -4.29 2.60
CA VAL A 171 -5.47 -4.99 1.46
C VAL A 171 -6.99 -4.89 1.54
N ARG A 172 -7.60 -4.24 0.55
CA ARG A 172 -9.06 -4.08 0.46
C ARG A 172 -9.74 -5.36 0.04
N GLY A 173 -9.13 -6.03 -0.93
CA GLY A 173 -9.64 -7.27 -1.46
C GLY A 173 -8.93 -7.66 -2.74
N LEU A 174 -9.36 -8.78 -3.27
CA LEU A 174 -8.86 -9.32 -4.53
C LEU A 174 -9.96 -10.13 -5.21
N TYR A 175 -9.80 -10.39 -6.50
CA TYR A 175 -10.69 -11.29 -7.21
C TYR A 175 -10.09 -12.69 -7.24
N VAL A 176 -10.93 -13.70 -6.99
CA VAL A 176 -10.57 -15.12 -7.06
C VAL A 176 -11.46 -15.87 -8.03
N THR A 177 -10.93 -16.92 -8.63
CA THR A 177 -11.72 -17.95 -9.33
C THR A 177 -11.01 -19.31 -9.26
N ASN A 178 -11.68 -20.38 -9.71
CA ASN A 178 -11.04 -21.69 -9.81
C ASN A 178 -10.08 -21.74 -11.00
N SER A 179 -9.05 -22.59 -10.90
CA SER A 179 -8.38 -23.03 -12.13
C SER A 179 -9.25 -24.04 -12.87
N ASN A 180 -9.03 -24.25 -14.18
CA ASN A 180 -9.76 -25.30 -14.89
C ASN A 180 -9.54 -26.67 -14.24
N TYR A 181 -8.32 -26.95 -13.77
CA TYR A 181 -7.99 -28.23 -13.17
C TYR A 181 -8.86 -28.50 -11.92
N ALA A 182 -8.90 -27.55 -10.99
CA ALA A 182 -9.74 -27.69 -9.79
C ALA A 182 -11.24 -27.72 -10.15
N TYR A 183 -11.67 -26.84 -11.06
CA TYR A 183 -13.07 -26.76 -11.50
C TYR A 183 -13.59 -28.09 -12.06
N TYR A 184 -12.90 -28.65 -13.06
CA TYR A 184 -13.33 -29.90 -13.71
C TYR A 184 -13.15 -31.12 -12.83
N SER A 185 -12.13 -31.13 -11.96
CA SER A 185 -11.97 -32.17 -10.95
C SER A 185 -13.18 -32.22 -10.00
N MET A 186 -13.65 -31.08 -9.51
CA MET A 186 -14.87 -31.02 -8.70
C MET A 186 -16.13 -31.38 -9.52
N LEU A 187 -16.22 -30.91 -10.77
CA LEU A 187 -17.42 -31.07 -11.60
C LEU A 187 -17.64 -32.52 -12.08
N TYR A 188 -16.57 -33.22 -12.45
CA TYR A 188 -16.64 -34.55 -13.08
C TYR A 188 -15.95 -35.65 -12.27
N GLY A 189 -15.11 -35.30 -11.29
CA GLY A 189 -14.14 -36.21 -10.71
C GLY A 189 -12.96 -36.46 -11.65
N ASP A 190 -11.91 -37.09 -11.12
CA ASP A 190 -10.76 -37.53 -11.90
C ASP A 190 -10.20 -38.86 -11.36
N ALA A 191 -8.95 -39.18 -11.68
CA ALA A 191 -8.31 -40.43 -11.23
C ALA A 191 -8.07 -40.48 -9.71
N TYR A 192 -8.12 -39.35 -9.02
CA TYR A 192 -7.81 -39.17 -7.60
C TYR A 192 -8.99 -38.55 -6.84
N ALA A 193 -9.60 -37.50 -7.39
CA ALA A 193 -10.69 -36.77 -6.77
C ALA A 193 -12.07 -37.30 -7.17
N LYS A 194 -13.03 -37.22 -6.25
CA LYS A 194 -14.43 -37.54 -6.53
C LYS A 194 -15.16 -36.33 -7.09
N LYS A 195 -16.22 -36.59 -7.85
CA LYS A 195 -17.20 -35.57 -8.22
C LYS A 195 -17.88 -35.00 -6.96
N PHE A 196 -17.98 -33.68 -6.86
CA PHE A 196 -18.72 -33.00 -5.80
C PHE A 196 -20.24 -33.21 -5.92
N GLY A 197 -20.91 -33.34 -4.77
CA GLY A 197 -22.31 -33.74 -4.71
C GLY A 197 -22.53 -35.24 -4.90
N GLY A 198 -21.48 -36.02 -5.17
CA GLY A 198 -21.60 -37.45 -5.43
C GLY A 198 -22.37 -37.78 -6.72
N ALA A 199 -22.86 -39.01 -6.80
CA ALA A 199 -23.51 -39.52 -8.02
C ALA A 199 -24.87 -38.87 -8.29
N ASP A 200 -25.62 -38.53 -7.24
CA ASP A 200 -26.98 -38.01 -7.28
C ASP A 200 -27.10 -36.52 -6.89
N GLY A 201 -25.99 -35.88 -6.50
CA GLY A 201 -25.97 -34.46 -6.11
C GLY A 201 -26.29 -34.21 -4.63
N GLY A 202 -26.39 -35.25 -3.79
CA GLY A 202 -26.77 -35.11 -2.38
C GLY A 202 -25.61 -35.14 -1.37
N GLU A 203 -24.36 -35.35 -1.81
CA GLU A 203 -23.22 -35.39 -0.88
C GLU A 203 -22.72 -33.98 -0.54
N PRO A 204 -22.63 -33.61 0.75
CA PRO A 204 -22.14 -32.29 1.14
C PRO A 204 -20.63 -32.19 0.89
N ASP A 205 -20.26 -31.35 -0.07
CA ASP A 205 -18.87 -31.08 -0.43
C ASP A 205 -18.51 -29.59 -0.34
N SER A 206 -17.23 -29.29 -0.16
CA SER A 206 -16.73 -27.91 -0.15
C SER A 206 -15.29 -27.83 -0.62
N PHE A 207 -14.94 -26.69 -1.21
CA PHE A 207 -13.58 -26.30 -1.53
C PHE A 207 -13.37 -24.86 -1.09
N MET A 208 -12.45 -24.66 -0.15
CA MET A 208 -12.30 -23.40 0.58
C MET A 208 -10.87 -22.87 0.46
N LEU A 209 -10.78 -21.60 0.07
CA LEU A 209 -9.57 -20.79 0.09
C LEU A 209 -9.53 -20.01 1.41
N THR A 210 -8.42 -20.15 2.14
CA THR A 210 -8.13 -19.39 3.34
C THR A 210 -6.99 -18.42 3.06
N ILE A 211 -7.24 -17.13 3.27
CA ILE A 211 -6.29 -16.04 3.06
C ILE A 211 -5.90 -15.50 4.44
N THR A 212 -4.63 -15.65 4.81
CA THR A 212 -4.09 -15.22 6.10
C THR A 212 -3.20 -14.01 5.92
N GLY A 213 -3.53 -12.91 6.59
CA GLY A 213 -2.68 -11.73 6.66
C GLY A 213 -1.61 -11.86 7.75
N ARG A 214 -0.36 -11.52 7.43
CA ARG A 214 0.75 -11.43 8.38
C ARG A 214 1.15 -9.99 8.65
N ASP A 215 1.41 -9.66 9.90
CA ASP A 215 2.00 -8.38 10.28
C ASP A 215 3.53 -8.35 10.04
N ILE A 216 4.16 -7.20 10.30
CA ILE A 216 5.61 -7.00 10.09
C ILE A 216 6.48 -7.92 10.97
N ASP A 217 5.93 -8.41 12.08
CA ASP A 217 6.61 -9.33 13.01
C ASP A 217 6.36 -10.81 12.62
N GLY A 218 5.59 -11.07 11.56
CA GLY A 218 5.23 -12.39 11.07
C GLY A 218 4.07 -13.05 11.82
N ASN A 219 3.37 -12.34 12.72
CA ASN A 219 2.20 -12.87 13.40
C ASN A 219 0.96 -12.80 12.49
N THR A 220 -0.05 -13.63 12.76
CA THR A 220 -1.34 -13.53 12.08
C THR A 220 -2.08 -12.26 12.52
N ALA A 221 -2.29 -11.34 11.58
CA ALA A 221 -3.13 -10.16 11.76
C ALA A 221 -4.63 -10.48 11.61
N GLY A 222 -4.96 -11.38 10.69
CA GLY A 222 -6.31 -11.86 10.46
C GLY A 222 -6.37 -12.99 9.44
N THR A 223 -7.56 -13.56 9.28
CA THR A 223 -7.84 -14.63 8.32
C THR A 223 -9.22 -14.42 7.70
N VAL A 224 -9.32 -14.65 6.39
CA VAL A 224 -10.58 -14.62 5.63
C VAL A 224 -10.73 -15.93 4.87
N ASP A 225 -11.89 -16.56 5.02
CA ASP A 225 -12.26 -17.78 4.30
C ASP A 225 -13.22 -17.47 3.16
N PHE A 226 -13.00 -18.09 2.01
CA PHE A 226 -13.85 -18.00 0.83
C PHE A 226 -14.07 -19.37 0.20
N TYR A 227 -15.33 -19.73 -0.06
CA TYR A 227 -15.67 -20.99 -0.71
C TYR A 227 -15.61 -20.86 -2.23
N LEU A 228 -14.66 -21.58 -2.84
CA LEU A 228 -14.54 -21.75 -4.30
C LEU A 228 -15.55 -22.79 -4.84
N ALA A 229 -16.06 -23.66 -3.96
CA ALA A 229 -17.24 -24.49 -4.20
C ALA A 229 -17.93 -24.81 -2.86
N ASP A 230 -19.25 -24.92 -2.87
CA ASP A 230 -20.03 -25.30 -1.70
C ASP A 230 -21.31 -26.05 -2.11
N TYR A 231 -21.44 -27.28 -1.62
CA TYR A 231 -22.55 -28.22 -1.85
C TYR A 231 -23.22 -28.62 -0.53
N ARG A 232 -23.02 -27.83 0.54
CA ARG A 232 -23.51 -28.15 1.90
C ARG A 232 -24.92 -27.63 2.16
N PHE A 233 -25.61 -27.11 1.15
CA PHE A 233 -26.94 -26.55 1.29
C PHE A 233 -27.99 -27.65 1.44
N GLU A 234 -29.04 -27.40 2.22
CA GLU A 234 -30.14 -28.38 2.40
C GLU A 234 -30.97 -28.55 1.12
N GLU A 235 -31.06 -27.48 0.31
CA GLU A 235 -31.71 -27.46 -0.99
C GLU A 235 -30.62 -27.46 -2.08
N GLY A 236 -30.40 -28.60 -2.76
CA GLY A 236 -29.33 -28.76 -3.76
C GLY A 236 -29.42 -27.84 -5.00
N GLY A 237 -30.42 -26.94 -5.07
CA GLY A 237 -30.46 -25.87 -6.06
C GLY A 237 -29.54 -24.68 -5.74
N GLU A 238 -28.94 -24.64 -4.55
CA GLU A 238 -28.00 -23.60 -4.11
C GLU A 238 -26.53 -24.01 -4.24
N ASP A 239 -26.25 -25.27 -4.61
CA ASP A 239 -24.90 -25.79 -4.82
C ASP A 239 -24.19 -25.04 -5.95
N TYR A 240 -22.90 -24.74 -5.75
CA TYR A 240 -22.12 -24.02 -6.75
C TYR A 240 -20.65 -24.43 -6.79
N ILE A 241 -20.06 -24.23 -7.97
CA ILE A 241 -18.61 -24.17 -8.20
C ILE A 241 -18.36 -22.82 -8.87
N VAL A 242 -17.43 -22.02 -8.33
CA VAL A 242 -17.10 -20.70 -8.87
C VAL A 242 -16.44 -20.86 -10.25
N ASP A 243 -17.09 -20.32 -11.29
CA ASP A 243 -16.64 -20.33 -12.70
C ASP A 243 -16.34 -18.92 -13.25
N THR A 244 -16.43 -17.92 -12.39
CA THR A 244 -16.35 -16.49 -12.71
C THR A 244 -15.49 -15.80 -11.65
N TRP A 245 -15.00 -14.59 -11.94
CA TRP A 245 -14.25 -13.80 -10.96
C TRP A 245 -15.17 -13.34 -9.82
N ARG A 246 -14.77 -13.63 -8.58
CA ARG A 246 -15.49 -13.23 -7.35
C ARG A 246 -14.60 -12.37 -6.48
N TYR A 247 -15.12 -11.23 -6.06
CA TYR A 247 -14.42 -10.34 -5.13
C TYR A 247 -14.45 -10.92 -3.73
N VAL A 248 -13.30 -10.95 -3.07
CA VAL A 248 -13.14 -11.31 -1.65
C VAL A 248 -12.73 -10.06 -0.89
N ASP A 249 -13.55 -9.66 0.07
CA ASP A 249 -13.25 -8.54 0.97
C ASP A 249 -12.21 -8.96 2.00
N LEU A 250 -11.06 -8.27 1.99
CA LEU A 250 -9.93 -8.50 2.89
C LEU A 250 -9.73 -7.38 3.90
N THR A 251 -10.64 -6.40 3.96
CA THR A 251 -10.53 -5.26 4.89
C THR A 251 -10.48 -5.68 6.36
N GLY A 252 -10.98 -6.88 6.70
CA GLY A 252 -10.90 -7.47 8.03
C GLY A 252 -9.51 -7.95 8.46
N LEU A 253 -8.53 -8.00 7.55
CA LEU A 253 -7.14 -8.38 7.87
C LEU A 253 -6.36 -7.28 8.60
N GLY A 254 -6.80 -6.03 8.50
CA GLY A 254 -6.08 -4.89 9.06
C GLY A 254 -4.85 -4.50 8.23
N GLU A 255 -3.80 -4.02 8.91
CA GLU A 255 -2.51 -3.71 8.29
C GLU A 255 -1.65 -4.98 8.23
N VAL A 256 -1.15 -5.31 7.04
CA VAL A 256 -0.39 -6.53 6.77
C VAL A 256 0.84 -6.22 5.92
N VAL A 257 1.87 -7.06 6.02
CA VAL A 257 3.03 -7.06 5.13
C VAL A 257 2.97 -8.21 4.12
N SER A 258 2.27 -9.29 4.42
CA SER A 258 2.09 -10.41 3.47
C SER A 258 0.75 -11.10 3.61
N LEU A 259 0.35 -11.79 2.53
CA LEU A 259 -0.78 -12.70 2.45
C LEU A 259 -0.28 -14.11 2.16
N GLU A 260 -0.71 -15.07 2.97
CA GLU A 260 -0.50 -16.50 2.78
C GLU A 260 -1.82 -17.17 2.38
N PHE A 261 -1.77 -18.04 1.37
CA PHE A 261 -2.95 -18.69 0.82
C PHE A 261 -2.91 -20.19 1.08
N ALA A 262 -4.01 -20.74 1.58
CA ALA A 262 -4.17 -22.17 1.81
C ALA A 262 -5.49 -22.68 1.20
N LEU A 263 -5.52 -23.94 0.79
CA LEU A 263 -6.71 -24.59 0.27
C LEU A 263 -7.09 -25.79 1.14
N SER A 264 -8.38 -25.98 1.34
CA SER A 264 -8.95 -27.16 1.99
C SER A 264 -10.17 -27.68 1.24
N SER A 265 -10.42 -28.99 1.30
CA SER A 265 -11.55 -29.62 0.64
C SER A 265 -12.19 -30.71 1.51
N SER A 266 -13.47 -30.96 1.28
CA SER A 266 -14.17 -32.15 1.80
C SER A 266 -13.68 -33.45 1.17
N ASP A 267 -13.14 -33.40 -0.06
CA ASP A 267 -12.55 -34.55 -0.73
C ASP A 267 -11.10 -34.75 -0.29
N VAL A 268 -10.95 -35.56 0.76
CA VAL A 268 -9.69 -35.90 1.41
C VAL A 268 -9.48 -37.42 1.42
N GLY A 269 -8.30 -37.84 0.97
CA GLY A 269 -7.81 -39.21 1.04
C GLY A 269 -6.72 -39.38 2.11
N ASP A 270 -6.08 -40.56 2.12
CA ASP A 270 -5.04 -40.91 3.10
C ASP A 270 -3.80 -39.99 3.08
N TRP A 271 -3.59 -39.27 1.96
CA TRP A 271 -2.42 -38.42 1.73
C TRP A 271 -2.73 -36.92 1.75
N GLY A 272 -3.95 -36.54 2.12
CA GLY A 272 -4.42 -35.16 2.12
C GLY A 272 -5.53 -34.91 1.11
N MET A 273 -5.64 -33.66 0.67
CA MET A 273 -6.66 -33.22 -0.27
C MET A 273 -6.49 -33.90 -1.63
N ASN A 274 -7.55 -34.54 -2.15
CA ASN A 274 -7.54 -35.12 -3.49
C ASN A 274 -7.82 -34.06 -4.56
N THR A 275 -8.69 -33.09 -4.23
CA THR A 275 -9.00 -31.94 -5.09
C THR A 275 -7.71 -31.19 -5.44
N PRO A 276 -7.46 -30.85 -6.72
CA PRO A 276 -6.28 -30.09 -7.11
C PRO A 276 -6.16 -28.77 -6.36
N GLY A 277 -5.01 -28.55 -5.70
CA GLY A 277 -4.73 -27.36 -4.90
C GLY A 277 -4.43 -26.09 -5.69
N CYS A 278 -5.14 -25.84 -6.81
CA CYS A 278 -4.91 -24.72 -7.71
C CYS A 278 -6.07 -23.72 -7.71
N PHE A 279 -5.77 -22.43 -7.73
CA PHE A 279 -6.74 -21.33 -7.83
C PHE A 279 -6.14 -20.18 -8.65
N ALA A 280 -6.97 -19.23 -9.10
CA ALA A 280 -6.51 -18.03 -9.78
C ALA A 280 -6.92 -16.78 -9.00
N ILE A 281 -6.05 -15.76 -9.03
CA ILE A 281 -6.29 -14.44 -8.46
C ILE A 281 -5.97 -13.35 -9.46
N ASP A 282 -6.67 -12.23 -9.33
CA ASP A 282 -6.42 -11.04 -10.13
C ASP A 282 -6.92 -9.79 -9.39
N THR A 283 -6.48 -8.61 -9.85
CA THR A 283 -6.95 -7.30 -9.38
C THR A 283 -6.96 -7.21 -7.87
N ILE A 284 -5.75 -7.18 -7.29
CA ILE A 284 -5.58 -7.02 -5.85
C ILE A 284 -5.57 -5.53 -5.55
N GLU A 285 -6.53 -5.08 -4.76
CA GLU A 285 -6.69 -3.70 -4.34
C GLU A 285 -6.09 -3.53 -2.96
N TYR A 286 -5.08 -2.68 -2.81
CA TYR A 286 -4.51 -2.36 -1.51
C TYR A 286 -4.12 -0.90 -1.41
N ASP A 287 -4.18 -0.39 -0.19
CA ASP A 287 -3.69 0.94 0.14
C ASP A 287 -2.38 0.78 0.92
N PRO A 288 -1.23 1.19 0.36
CA PRO A 288 0.01 1.22 1.12
C PRO A 288 -0.18 2.07 2.38
N ALA A 289 0.43 1.69 3.52
CA ALA A 289 0.27 2.45 4.76
C ALA A 289 0.69 3.93 4.59
N SER A 290 1.68 4.18 3.73
CA SER A 290 2.13 5.51 3.32
C SER A 290 1.04 6.35 2.64
N SER A 291 0.07 5.73 1.97
CA SER A 291 -1.03 6.43 1.27
C SER A 291 -2.01 7.12 2.23
N PHE A 292 -2.13 6.62 3.47
CA PHE A 292 -2.90 7.27 4.53
C PHE A 292 -2.17 8.46 5.16
N ALA A 293 -0.91 8.70 4.78
CA ALA A 293 -0.20 9.91 5.18
C ALA A 293 -0.76 11.18 4.49
N GLY A 294 -1.60 11.03 3.46
CA GLY A 294 -2.35 12.10 2.80
C GLY A 294 -1.49 13.14 2.05
N SER A 295 -2.13 13.95 1.19
CA SER A 295 -1.49 15.17 0.69
C SER A 295 -1.42 16.19 1.84
N TYR A 296 -0.23 16.68 2.18
CA TYR A 296 -0.01 17.64 3.27
C TYR A 296 -0.87 18.92 3.09
N THR A 297 -2.04 18.98 3.73
CA THR A 297 -2.88 20.19 3.77
C THR A 297 -2.80 20.92 5.11
N GLU A 298 -2.14 20.32 6.10
CA GLU A 298 -2.01 20.92 7.42
C GLU A 298 -0.77 21.80 7.49
N VAL A 299 -0.92 22.97 8.11
CA VAL A 299 0.19 23.90 8.33
C VAL A 299 1.16 23.21 9.29
N GLY A 300 2.35 22.84 8.80
CA GLY A 300 3.36 22.18 9.62
C GLY A 300 3.60 22.93 10.93
N ILE A 301 3.71 22.19 12.04
CA ILE A 301 4.00 22.79 13.34
C ILE A 301 5.45 23.26 13.35
N SER A 302 5.64 24.57 13.50
CA SER A 302 6.96 25.16 13.63
C SER A 302 7.65 24.73 14.93
N GLY A 303 8.93 24.36 14.84
CA GLY A 303 9.79 24.11 16.02
C GLY A 303 9.90 25.35 16.93
N TYR A 304 9.90 26.53 16.31
CA TYR A 304 9.97 27.83 16.96
C TYR A 304 8.82 28.73 16.55
N VAL A 305 8.36 29.55 17.48
CA VAL A 305 7.33 30.56 17.25
C VAL A 305 7.80 31.91 17.79
N ASP A 306 7.37 33.00 17.14
CA ASP A 306 7.50 34.36 17.69
C ASP A 306 6.11 34.83 18.15
N PRO A 307 5.91 35.10 19.45
CA PRO A 307 4.67 35.65 19.98
C PRO A 307 4.24 36.96 19.32
N ASN A 308 5.19 37.74 18.79
CA ASN A 308 4.94 39.04 18.17
C ASN A 308 4.62 38.93 16.68
N ASN A 309 4.91 37.81 16.03
CA ASN A 309 4.74 37.62 14.58
C ASN A 309 3.52 36.76 14.21
N HIS A 310 2.44 36.86 15.00
CA HIS A 310 1.13 36.28 14.69
C HIS A 310 1.15 34.79 14.27
N ARG A 311 1.96 33.95 14.92
CA ARG A 311 2.07 32.49 14.67
C ARG A 311 2.70 32.10 13.32
N LEU A 312 3.41 33.00 12.66
CA LEU A 312 4.29 32.65 11.54
C LEU A 312 5.57 31.97 12.05
N HIS A 313 6.24 31.23 11.16
CA HIS A 313 7.52 30.58 11.46
C HIS A 313 8.55 31.60 11.97
N ALA A 314 9.20 31.30 13.09
CA ALA A 314 10.32 32.09 13.61
C ALA A 314 11.66 31.53 13.11
N ASP A 315 12.64 32.42 12.94
CA ASP A 315 14.03 32.04 12.68
C ASP A 315 14.81 32.02 14.01
N PRO A 316 15.08 30.84 14.61
CA PRO A 316 15.76 30.76 15.90
C PRO A 316 17.19 31.34 15.90
N LEU A 317 17.82 31.50 14.73
CA LEU A 317 19.17 32.06 14.63
C LEU A 317 19.16 33.59 14.46
N GLY A 318 18.10 34.12 13.84
CA GLY A 318 17.98 35.54 13.47
C GLY A 318 16.98 36.34 14.30
N ASP A 319 16.06 35.67 15.00
CA ASP A 319 14.99 36.29 15.76
C ASP A 319 15.22 36.11 17.28
N PRO A 320 15.53 37.18 18.02
CA PRO A 320 15.74 37.11 19.47
C PRO A 320 14.46 36.78 20.26
N ASN A 321 13.28 36.85 19.65
CA ASN A 321 12.01 36.48 20.27
C ASN A 321 11.54 35.07 19.89
N ALA A 322 12.33 34.34 19.09
CA ALA A 322 12.03 32.94 18.78
C ALA A 322 12.07 32.12 20.08
N ILE A 323 10.93 31.54 20.43
CA ILE A 323 10.80 30.63 21.56
C ILE A 323 10.47 29.23 21.05
N MET A 324 10.88 28.22 21.82
CA MET A 324 10.44 26.85 21.64
C MET A 324 8.92 26.81 21.61
N ASN A 325 8.33 26.15 20.60
CA ASN A 325 6.90 26.10 20.49
C ASN A 325 6.28 25.40 21.73
N PRO A 326 5.46 26.10 22.53
CA PRO A 326 4.96 25.57 23.81
C PRO A 326 3.95 24.44 23.64
N ILE A 327 3.58 24.08 22.40
CA ILE A 327 2.78 22.90 22.12
C ILE A 327 3.54 21.60 22.41
N PHE A 328 4.87 21.60 22.27
CA PHE A 328 5.69 20.43 22.60
C PHE A 328 5.73 20.23 24.12
N LYS A 329 5.36 19.02 24.56
CA LYS A 329 5.25 18.66 25.98
C LYS A 329 6.37 17.77 26.49
N GLY A 330 7.14 17.15 25.60
CA GLY A 330 8.22 16.23 25.93
C GLY A 330 9.16 16.06 24.75
N TRP A 331 10.30 15.42 25.03
CA TRP A 331 11.39 15.15 24.10
C TRP A 331 11.93 13.76 24.36
N ALA A 332 12.62 13.18 23.38
CA ALA A 332 13.35 11.94 23.59
C ALA A 332 14.41 12.16 24.67
N THR A 333 14.51 11.23 25.61
CA THR A 333 15.40 11.33 26.78
C THR A 333 16.55 10.34 26.72
N ALA A 334 16.43 9.27 25.92
CA ALA A 334 17.52 8.34 25.68
C ALA A 334 17.45 7.71 24.29
N VAL A 335 18.62 7.32 23.80
CA VAL A 335 18.80 6.46 22.63
C VAL A 335 18.91 5.02 23.15
N VAL A 336 17.99 4.17 22.73
CA VAL A 336 17.97 2.74 23.05
C VAL A 336 18.84 1.97 22.05
N ASP A 337 18.75 2.32 20.78
CA ASP A 337 19.48 1.66 19.70
C ASP A 337 19.75 2.65 18.55
N TYR A 338 20.85 2.46 17.82
CA TYR A 338 21.21 3.27 16.66
C TYR A 338 22.03 2.45 15.66
N GLU A 339 21.42 2.21 14.50
CA GLU A 339 21.94 1.39 13.41
C GLU A 339 21.87 2.21 12.11
N PRO A 340 22.84 3.11 11.82
CA PRO A 340 22.80 3.89 10.59
C PRO A 340 23.09 3.04 9.35
N ALA A 341 22.54 3.46 8.22
CA ALA A 341 22.85 2.89 6.91
C ALA A 341 24.36 3.05 6.59
N PRO A 342 24.95 2.16 5.77
CA PRO A 342 26.36 2.25 5.44
C PRO A 342 26.68 3.55 4.68
N GLY A 343 27.75 4.23 5.09
CA GLY A 343 28.22 5.45 4.43
C GLY A 343 27.78 6.75 5.10
N VAL A 344 27.07 6.70 6.24
CA VAL A 344 26.87 7.88 7.08
C VAL A 344 28.22 8.40 7.57
N ASP A 345 28.51 9.67 7.27
CA ASP A 345 29.72 10.35 7.74
C ASP A 345 29.71 10.42 9.27
N ALA A 346 30.86 10.16 9.89
CA ALA A 346 31.04 10.17 11.34
C ALA A 346 30.58 11.48 11.99
N GLN A 347 30.68 12.62 11.29
CA GLN A 347 30.21 13.91 11.81
C GLN A 347 28.68 13.98 11.98
N TRP A 348 27.92 13.11 11.29
CA TRP A 348 26.46 13.01 11.35
C TRP A 348 25.99 11.76 12.09
N ALA A 349 26.91 10.96 12.63
CA ALA A 349 26.62 9.66 13.25
C ALA A 349 26.54 9.71 14.79
N ASP A 350 26.25 10.88 15.37
CA ASP A 350 26.08 11.04 16.81
C ASP A 350 24.58 10.98 17.19
N PRO A 351 24.07 9.84 17.70
CA PRO A 351 22.66 9.71 18.05
C PRO A 351 22.25 10.55 19.26
N GLY A 352 23.21 11.10 20.03
CA GLY A 352 22.91 12.06 21.08
C GLY A 352 22.22 13.33 20.56
N LYS A 353 22.35 13.62 19.25
CA LYS A 353 21.70 14.74 18.59
C LYS A 353 20.19 14.57 18.38
N ALA A 354 19.65 13.37 18.59
CA ALA A 354 18.20 13.14 18.55
C ALA A 354 17.51 13.46 19.89
N LEU A 355 18.26 13.80 20.94
CA LEU A 355 17.73 13.96 22.29
C LEU A 355 17.45 15.42 22.64
N GLY A 356 16.45 15.60 23.50
CA GLY A 356 16.12 16.91 24.05
C GLY A 356 15.46 17.88 23.07
N PRO A 357 15.30 19.15 23.48
CA PRO A 357 14.64 20.16 22.68
C PRO A 357 15.40 20.54 21.42
N VAL A 358 14.68 20.89 20.34
CA VAL A 358 15.29 21.52 19.18
C VAL A 358 16.13 22.73 19.61
N THR A 359 17.32 22.86 19.04
CA THR A 359 18.31 23.89 19.43
C THR A 359 18.41 25.04 18.43
N GLY A 360 17.88 24.84 17.22
CA GLY A 360 17.92 25.84 16.14
C GLY A 360 19.26 25.84 15.41
N ASP A 361 20.22 25.06 15.90
CA ASP A 361 21.45 24.76 15.18
C ASP A 361 21.17 23.69 14.12
N ARG A 362 21.41 24.05 12.86
CA ARG A 362 21.26 23.17 11.70
C ARG A 362 22.25 22.00 11.67
N LEU A 363 23.27 22.04 12.53
CA LEU A 363 24.27 20.96 12.65
C LEU A 363 23.96 20.02 13.81
N ASP A 364 22.94 20.32 14.62
CA ASP A 364 22.51 19.50 15.74
C ASP A 364 21.55 18.41 15.25
N ILE A 365 22.06 17.53 14.40
CA ILE A 365 21.32 16.45 13.75
C ILE A 365 22.08 15.13 13.82
N VAL A 366 21.32 14.04 13.84
CA VAL A 366 21.82 12.69 13.53
C VAL A 366 21.26 12.27 12.18
N SER A 367 22.06 11.57 11.38
CA SER A 367 21.66 11.01 10.09
C SER A 367 21.47 9.51 10.20
N LEU A 368 20.31 9.02 9.78
CA LEU A 368 20.11 7.57 9.60
C LEU A 368 20.79 7.05 8.32
N GLY A 369 21.02 7.93 7.34
CA GLY A 369 21.62 7.61 6.05
C GLY A 369 20.62 7.00 5.07
N ASP A 370 21.02 7.01 3.80
CA ASP A 370 20.23 6.46 2.69
C ASP A 370 20.92 5.26 2.09
N LEU A 371 20.13 4.28 1.64
CA LEU A 371 20.63 3.19 0.82
C LEU A 371 20.62 3.62 -0.65
N ASN A 372 21.69 3.31 -1.36
CA ASN A 372 21.70 3.39 -2.82
C ASN A 372 21.00 2.16 -3.44
N ARG A 373 20.70 2.24 -4.74
CA ARG A 373 19.98 1.18 -5.47
C ARG A 373 20.65 -0.19 -5.32
N GLN A 374 21.97 -0.26 -5.44
CA GLN A 374 22.71 -1.52 -5.27
C GLN A 374 22.55 -2.08 -3.85
N GLN A 375 22.60 -1.22 -2.82
CA GLN A 375 22.43 -1.67 -1.44
C GLN A 375 21.01 -2.17 -1.15
N ILE A 376 20.00 -1.57 -1.78
CA ILE A 376 18.61 -2.05 -1.72
C ILE A 376 18.52 -3.41 -2.41
N ASP A 377 19.08 -3.54 -3.61
CA ASP A 377 19.10 -4.79 -4.37
C ASP A 377 19.87 -5.91 -3.62
N ASP A 378 20.89 -5.55 -2.85
CA ASP A 378 21.67 -6.44 -1.98
C ASP A 378 20.97 -6.77 -0.64
N GLY A 379 19.77 -6.24 -0.40
CA GLY A 379 18.95 -6.54 0.79
C GLY A 379 19.46 -5.91 2.08
N LEU A 380 20.23 -4.82 2.01
CA LEU A 380 20.66 -4.12 3.21
C LEU A 380 19.48 -3.44 3.91
N GLN A 381 19.55 -3.38 5.23
CA GLN A 381 18.54 -2.74 6.05
C GLN A 381 18.72 -1.21 6.04
N PRO A 382 17.63 -0.43 5.99
CA PRO A 382 17.69 1.02 6.13
C PRO A 382 18.16 1.42 7.53
N GLY A 383 18.67 2.65 7.65
CA GLY A 383 19.13 3.15 8.94
C GLY A 383 17.99 3.27 9.95
N ARG A 384 18.25 2.89 11.21
CA ARG A 384 17.28 2.91 12.30
C ARG A 384 17.82 3.61 13.54
N ILE A 385 16.95 4.29 14.27
CA ILE A 385 17.20 4.75 15.64
C ILE A 385 15.99 4.38 16.52
N THR A 386 16.24 3.90 17.73
CA THR A 386 15.22 3.65 18.74
C THR A 386 15.40 4.64 19.87
N LEU A 387 14.36 5.39 20.20
CA LEU A 387 14.36 6.42 21.23
C LEU A 387 13.39 6.06 22.35
N SER A 388 13.73 6.42 23.59
CA SER A 388 12.84 6.32 24.74
C SER A 388 12.44 7.70 25.26
N PHE A 389 11.27 7.76 25.89
CA PHE A 389 10.70 8.94 26.51
C PHE A 389 10.40 8.63 27.97
N ASP A 390 10.71 9.55 28.88
CA ASP A 390 10.42 9.40 30.31
C ASP A 390 8.91 9.38 30.59
N GLU A 391 8.14 10.07 29.74
CA GLU A 391 6.68 10.08 29.79
C GLU A 391 6.12 9.29 28.60
N PRO A 392 5.10 8.44 28.82
CA PRO A 392 4.45 7.74 27.72
C PRO A 392 3.79 8.73 26.77
N ILE A 393 3.94 8.52 25.46
CA ILE A 393 3.19 9.24 24.44
C ILE A 393 1.73 8.82 24.58
N ARG A 394 0.83 9.79 24.72
CA ARG A 394 -0.61 9.56 24.91
C ARG A 394 -1.38 10.11 23.73
N GLN A 395 -2.36 9.33 23.28
CA GLN A 395 -3.32 9.80 22.29
C GLN A 395 -4.11 11.00 22.83
N GLN A 396 -4.10 12.11 22.10
CA GLN A 396 -4.86 13.33 22.42
C GLN A 396 -5.45 13.91 21.13
N ALA A 397 -6.14 15.06 21.22
CA ALA A 397 -6.55 15.78 20.03
C ALA A 397 -5.38 16.57 19.45
N GLY A 398 -4.98 16.27 18.21
CA GLY A 398 -3.84 16.91 17.52
C GLY A 398 -2.62 15.98 17.44
N TYR A 399 -1.48 16.48 16.96
CA TYR A 399 -0.28 15.65 16.78
C TYR A 399 0.30 15.17 18.11
N GLU A 400 0.59 13.87 18.19
CA GLU A 400 1.17 13.22 19.37
C GLU A 400 2.70 13.06 19.29
N PHE A 401 3.25 13.10 18.07
CA PHE A 401 4.68 12.90 17.81
C PHE A 401 5.12 13.74 16.60
N VAL A 402 6.31 14.34 16.67
CA VAL A 402 6.91 15.14 15.59
C VAL A 402 8.39 14.81 15.51
N VAL A 403 8.87 14.57 14.30
CA VAL A 403 10.29 14.47 13.96
C VAL A 403 10.72 15.76 13.27
N PHE A 404 11.94 16.23 13.55
CA PHE A 404 12.57 17.31 12.80
C PHE A 404 13.75 16.75 12.00
N GLU A 405 13.67 16.88 10.69
CA GLU A 405 14.69 16.53 9.70
C GLU A 405 15.24 17.81 9.03
N ASN A 406 16.44 17.73 8.49
CA ASN A 406 16.98 18.83 7.68
C ASN A 406 16.86 18.46 6.20
N GLY A 407 16.11 19.27 5.45
CA GLY A 407 16.13 19.25 4.00
C GLY A 407 17.20 20.18 3.46
N PHE A 408 18.17 19.66 2.71
CA PHE A 408 19.04 20.51 1.88
C PHE A 408 18.32 20.76 0.56
N THR A 409 17.88 22.00 0.32
CA THR A 409 17.49 22.42 -1.03
C THR A 409 18.78 22.72 -1.79
N SER A 410 19.15 21.81 -2.69
CA SER A 410 20.25 22.00 -3.65
C SER A 410 19.82 22.87 -4.82
#